data_AF-A0A2V8UVI4-F1
#
_entry.id   AF-A0A2V8UVI4-F1
#
_cell.length_a   1.000
_cell.length_b   1.000
_cell.length_c   1.000
_cell.angle_alpha   90.00
_cell.angle_beta   90.00
_cell.angle_gamma   90.00
#
_symmetry.space_group_name_H-M   'P 1'
#
loop_
_entity.id
_entity.type
_entity.pdbx_description
1 polymer ?
#
loop_
_entity_poly.entity_id
_entity_poly.type
_entity_poly.pdbx_seq_one_letter_code
_entity_poly.pdbx_strand_id
1 'polypeptide(L)'
;MNSGGGGPAGRIPGTGLMVSTLADQYRRWFEYEKDSHAKVLECLLDLPHSTRTAAAYQKAIVLFAHIIEARRLWLFRFGARSDAPTEFFPKGLTPEELVPRLKAMETAWAGYLARLDETEIAREFEYRSLEGGYFRNQIQDILAQLFGHSWYHRGQIASLIRSLGYDPPATDFVFWTREPLRQT
;
A
#
# COMPACT_ATOMS: atom_id res chain seq x y z
N MET A 1 -59.02 28.64 8.72
CA MET A 1 -58.18 28.60 7.49
C MET A 1 -56.76 28.39 7.98
N ASN A 2 -56.17 27.21 7.94
CA ASN A 2 -55.76 26.51 6.73
C ASN A 2 -55.78 25.00 6.93
N SER A 3 -56.16 24.32 5.84
CA SER A 3 -56.31 22.89 5.63
C SER A 3 -55.09 22.29 4.94
N GLY A 4 -54.89 20.97 5.11
CA GLY A 4 -54.07 20.14 4.22
C GLY A 4 -52.82 19.60 4.89
N GLY A 5 -52.47 18.32 4.82
CA GLY A 5 -53.04 17.21 4.08
C GLY A 5 -52.09 16.02 4.29
N GLY A 6 -52.65 14.85 4.61
CA GLY A 6 -51.92 13.60 4.59
C GLY A 6 -51.61 13.18 3.15
N GLY A 7 -50.39 12.73 2.91
CA GLY A 7 -49.90 12.17 1.65
C GLY A 7 -48.64 11.34 1.91
N PRO A 8 -48.38 10.30 1.12
CA PRO A 8 -48.08 8.97 1.64
C PRO A 8 -46.60 8.72 1.94
N ALA A 9 -46.37 7.71 2.77
CA ALA A 9 -45.08 7.09 3.03
C ALA A 9 -44.40 6.70 1.71
N GLY A 10 -43.41 7.49 1.30
CA GLY A 10 -42.48 7.14 0.24
C GLY A 10 -41.59 6.01 0.72
N ARG A 11 -41.75 4.82 0.11
CA ARG A 11 -40.76 3.74 0.19
C ARG A 11 -39.39 4.32 -0.13
N ILE A 12 -38.45 4.21 0.80
CA ILE A 12 -37.03 4.37 0.51
C ILE A 12 -36.69 3.25 -0.49
N PRO A 13 -36.23 3.57 -1.73
CA PRO A 13 -35.75 2.56 -2.65
C PRO A 13 -34.61 1.81 -1.96
N GLY A 14 -34.71 0.48 -1.91
CA GLY A 14 -33.71 -0.38 -1.29
C GLY A 14 -32.32 0.02 -1.77
N THR A 15 -31.46 0.32 -0.81
CA THR A 15 -30.02 0.50 -1.02
C THR A 15 -29.53 -0.83 -1.59
N GLY A 16 -29.39 -0.89 -2.92
CA GLY A 16 -28.72 -2.01 -3.55
C GLY A 16 -27.32 -2.05 -2.94
N LEU A 17 -27.06 -3.08 -2.13
CA LEU A 17 -25.71 -3.42 -1.70
C LEU A 17 -24.90 -3.61 -2.99
N MET A 18 -24.13 -2.60 -3.39
CA MET A 18 -23.12 -2.79 -4.41
C MET A 18 -22.18 -3.87 -3.86
N VAL A 19 -22.22 -5.04 -4.47
CA VAL A 19 -21.27 -6.11 -4.15
C VAL A 19 -19.90 -5.59 -4.58
N SER A 20 -19.03 -5.29 -3.61
CA SER A 20 -17.65 -4.87 -3.87
C SER A 20 -16.98 -5.91 -4.75
N THR A 21 -16.42 -5.49 -5.88
CA THR A 21 -15.67 -6.42 -6.72
C THR A 21 -14.29 -6.71 -6.13
N LEU A 22 -13.57 -7.68 -6.70
CA LEU A 22 -12.20 -7.94 -6.31
C LEU A 22 -11.29 -6.76 -6.70
N ALA A 23 -11.57 -6.10 -7.83
CA ALA A 23 -10.86 -4.87 -8.21
C ALA A 23 -11.04 -3.76 -7.18
N ASP A 24 -12.25 -3.56 -6.67
CA ASP A 24 -12.54 -2.58 -5.61
C ASP A 24 -11.83 -2.93 -4.30
N GLN A 25 -11.74 -4.22 -3.97
CA GLN A 25 -11.00 -4.67 -2.80
C GLN A 25 -9.49 -4.38 -2.91
N TYR A 26 -8.89 -4.58 -4.08
CA TYR A 26 -7.48 -4.24 -4.31
C TYR A 26 -7.22 -2.73 -4.25
N ARG A 27 -8.13 -1.91 -4.80
CA ARG A 27 -8.06 -0.44 -4.65
C ARG A 27 -8.13 -0.02 -3.19
N ARG A 28 -9.07 -0.61 -2.42
CA ARG A 28 -9.24 -0.32 -1.00
C ARG A 28 -8.00 -0.69 -0.18
N TRP A 29 -7.41 -1.86 -0.42
CA TRP A 29 -6.17 -2.24 0.26
C TRP A 29 -5.00 -1.33 -0.11
N PHE A 30 -4.95 -0.85 -1.36
CA PHE A 30 -3.90 0.09 -1.77
C PHE A 30 -4.03 1.46 -1.09
N GLU A 31 -5.25 1.97 -0.88
CA GLU A 31 -5.45 3.20 -0.10
C GLU A 31 -5.01 3.06 1.36
N TYR A 32 -5.28 1.90 1.97
CA TYR A 32 -4.75 1.57 3.29
C TYR A 32 -3.21 1.48 3.31
N GLU A 33 -2.61 0.93 2.27
CA GLU A 33 -1.15 0.87 2.18
C GLU A 33 -0.52 2.23 2.05
N LYS A 34 -1.08 3.14 1.24
CA LYS A 34 -0.61 4.53 1.12
C LYS A 34 -0.61 5.24 2.48
N ASP A 35 -1.70 5.12 3.24
CA ASP A 35 -1.77 5.66 4.61
C ASP A 35 -0.68 5.05 5.50
N SER A 36 -0.48 3.74 5.43
CA SER A 36 0.55 3.06 6.21
C SER A 36 1.97 3.42 5.80
N HIS A 37 2.25 3.57 4.50
CA HIS A 37 3.55 3.99 3.97
C HIS A 37 3.86 5.42 4.40
N ALA A 38 2.87 6.33 4.32
CA ALA A 38 2.98 7.70 4.79
C ALA A 38 3.35 7.75 6.28
N LYS A 39 2.60 7.06 7.15
CA LYS A 39 2.87 7.01 8.59
C LYS A 39 4.28 6.49 8.92
N VAL A 40 4.72 5.44 8.25
CA VAL A 40 6.07 4.87 8.45
C VAL A 40 7.14 5.86 7.98
N LEU A 41 6.96 6.49 6.82
CA LEU A 41 7.91 7.46 6.29
C LEU A 41 7.98 8.72 7.16
N GLU A 42 6.84 9.24 7.61
CA GLU A 42 6.76 10.36 8.56
C GLU A 42 7.51 10.02 9.86
N CYS A 43 7.27 8.86 10.44
CA CYS A 43 8.00 8.40 11.62
C CYS A 43 9.52 8.37 11.38
N LEU A 44 9.98 7.85 10.24
CA LEU A 44 11.41 7.83 9.89
C LEU A 44 11.99 9.24 9.69
N LEU A 45 11.23 10.17 9.11
CA LEU A 45 11.63 11.56 8.95
C LEU A 45 11.77 12.27 10.30
N ASP A 46 10.84 12.03 11.22
CA ASP A 46 10.73 12.69 12.53
C ASP A 46 11.73 12.18 13.57
N LEU A 47 12.29 10.98 13.37
CA LEU A 47 13.33 10.47 14.27
C LEU A 47 14.53 11.42 14.32
N PRO A 48 15.11 11.68 15.51
CA PRO A 48 16.20 12.64 15.66
C PRO A 48 17.39 12.35 14.74
N HIS A 49 18.03 13.38 14.20
CA HIS A 49 19.16 13.19 13.27
C HIS A 49 20.30 12.34 13.86
N SER A 50 20.48 12.36 15.18
CA SER A 50 21.45 11.52 15.89
C SER A 50 21.18 10.01 15.77
N THR A 51 19.93 9.58 15.54
CA THR A 51 19.60 8.16 15.34
C THR A 51 19.96 7.69 13.93
N ARG A 52 20.16 8.61 12.99
CA ARG A 52 20.31 8.27 11.57
C ARG A 52 21.59 7.50 11.27
N THR A 53 22.63 7.62 12.09
CA THR A 53 23.87 6.84 11.94
C THR A 53 23.76 5.41 12.47
N ALA A 54 22.70 5.10 13.24
CA ALA A 54 22.52 3.76 13.80
C ALA A 54 22.22 2.74 12.70
N ALA A 55 22.83 1.55 12.80
CA ALA A 55 22.64 0.47 11.84
C ALA A 55 21.16 0.05 11.70
N ALA A 56 20.40 0.08 12.80
CA ALA A 56 18.97 -0.24 12.78
C ALA A 56 18.16 0.78 11.97
N TYR A 57 18.48 2.07 12.09
CA TYR A 57 17.85 3.13 11.31
C TYR A 57 18.16 2.98 9.81
N GLN A 58 19.45 2.81 9.47
CA GLN A 58 19.87 2.62 8.08
C GLN A 58 19.21 1.38 7.45
N LYS A 59 19.06 0.30 8.20
CA LYS A 59 18.32 -0.88 7.75
C LYS A 59 16.84 -0.59 7.53
N ALA A 60 16.20 0.22 8.38
CA ALA A 60 14.81 0.61 8.19
C ALA A 60 14.60 1.40 6.88
N ILE A 61 15.52 2.33 6.56
CA ILE A 61 15.54 3.06 5.28
C ILE A 61 15.67 2.09 4.10
N VAL A 62 16.62 1.17 4.14
CA VAL A 62 16.83 0.16 3.09
C VAL A 62 15.57 -0.69 2.88
N LEU A 63 14.91 -1.12 3.96
CA LEU A 63 13.67 -1.91 3.87
C LEU A 63 12.51 -1.10 3.31
N PHE A 64 12.37 0.17 3.68
CA PHE A 64 11.30 1.01 3.12
C PHE A 64 11.52 1.27 1.62
N ALA A 65 12.76 1.55 1.23
CA ALA A 65 13.13 1.67 -0.17
C ALA A 65 12.88 0.36 -0.93
N HIS A 66 13.16 -0.78 -0.32
CA HIS A 66 12.87 -2.09 -0.91
C HIS A 66 11.38 -2.30 -1.20
N ILE A 67 10.47 -1.85 -0.33
CA ILE A 67 9.02 -1.89 -0.60
C ILE A 67 8.68 -1.12 -1.87
N ILE A 68 9.28 0.08 -2.04
CA ILE A 68 9.08 0.92 -3.24
C ILE A 68 9.61 0.23 -4.49
N GLU A 69 10.86 -0.25 -4.46
CA GLU A 69 11.50 -0.83 -5.65
C GLU A 69 10.89 -2.19 -6.03
N ALA A 70 10.47 -3.02 -5.07
CA ALA A 70 9.73 -4.25 -5.33
C ALA A 70 8.42 -3.97 -6.09
N ARG A 71 7.68 -2.94 -5.66
CA ARG A 71 6.46 -2.48 -6.34
C ARG A 71 6.72 -1.97 -7.74
N ARG A 72 7.82 -1.25 -7.96
CA ARG A 72 8.22 -0.80 -9.31
C ARG A 72 8.59 -1.98 -10.20
N LEU A 73 9.34 -2.96 -9.69
CA LEU A 73 9.70 -4.16 -10.45
C LEU A 73 8.45 -4.90 -10.96
N TRP A 74 7.44 -5.06 -10.13
CA TRP A 74 6.24 -5.78 -10.53
C TRP A 74 5.43 -5.05 -11.58
N LEU A 75 5.28 -3.73 -11.49
CA LEU A 75 4.66 -2.98 -12.60
C LEU A 75 5.46 -3.10 -13.90
N PHE A 76 6.79 -3.19 -13.85
CA PHE A 76 7.60 -3.43 -15.04
C PHE A 76 7.31 -4.82 -15.62
N ARG A 77 7.29 -5.85 -14.77
CA ARG A 77 6.94 -7.23 -15.17
C ARG A 77 5.53 -7.35 -15.72
N PHE A 78 4.60 -6.54 -15.24
CA PHE A 78 3.23 -6.48 -15.77
C PHE A 78 3.13 -5.80 -17.14
N GLY A 79 4.21 -5.16 -17.61
CA GLY A 79 4.22 -4.33 -18.82
C GLY A 79 3.60 -2.93 -18.62
N ALA A 80 3.33 -2.53 -17.37
CA ALA A 80 2.72 -1.24 -17.03
C ALA A 80 3.74 -0.08 -16.94
N ARG A 81 5.03 -0.39 -17.08
CA ARG A 81 6.15 0.56 -17.18
C ARG A 81 7.28 -0.06 -17.98
N SER A 82 8.09 0.80 -18.59
CA SER A 82 9.22 0.43 -19.44
C SER A 82 10.55 0.31 -18.68
N ASP A 83 10.69 0.95 -17.52
CA ASP A 83 11.90 0.92 -16.70
C ASP A 83 11.80 -0.14 -15.59
N ALA A 84 12.79 -1.02 -15.52
CA ALA A 84 13.01 -1.88 -14.36
C ALA A 84 13.90 -1.17 -13.34
N PRO A 85 13.66 -1.32 -12.03
CA PRO A 85 14.59 -0.87 -11.02
C PRO A 85 15.92 -1.63 -11.15
N THR A 86 17.03 -0.92 -10.97
CA THR A 86 18.40 -1.47 -11.10
C THR A 86 18.96 -1.99 -9.78
N GLU A 87 18.38 -1.59 -8.65
CA GLU A 87 18.79 -2.00 -7.31
C GLU A 87 17.54 -2.28 -6.46
N PHE A 88 17.53 -3.40 -5.74
CA PHE A 88 16.37 -3.84 -4.94
C PHE A 88 16.46 -3.45 -3.47
N PHE A 89 17.67 -3.29 -2.94
CA PHE A 89 17.92 -2.89 -1.55
C PHE A 89 18.86 -1.68 -1.55
N PRO A 90 18.40 -0.52 -2.06
CA PRO A 90 19.26 0.64 -2.20
C PRO A 90 19.73 1.13 -0.84
N LYS A 91 21.06 1.23 -0.71
CA LYS A 91 21.75 1.68 0.50
C LYS A 91 22.14 3.14 0.38
N GLY A 92 22.31 3.80 1.53
CA GLY A 92 22.81 5.18 1.59
C GLY A 92 21.77 6.25 1.23
N LEU A 93 20.51 5.87 1.03
CA LEU A 93 19.42 6.83 0.86
C LEU A 93 19.10 7.54 2.19
N THR A 94 18.68 8.78 2.10
CA THR A 94 18.07 9.51 3.22
C THR A 94 16.55 9.36 3.20
N PRO A 95 15.83 9.53 4.33
CA PRO A 95 14.36 9.49 4.33
C PRO A 95 13.75 10.56 3.41
N GLU A 96 14.38 11.72 3.25
CA GLU A 96 13.91 12.78 2.35
C GLU A 96 13.92 12.34 0.88
N GLU A 97 14.92 11.55 0.47
CA GLU A 97 14.99 10.97 -0.88
C GLU A 97 13.90 9.92 -1.14
N LEU A 98 13.33 9.32 -0.08
CA LEU A 98 12.24 8.35 -0.21
C LEU A 98 10.89 9.01 -0.50
N VAL A 99 10.69 10.27 -0.11
CA VAL A 99 9.43 11.01 -0.32
C VAL A 99 9.02 11.07 -1.79
N PRO A 100 9.84 11.60 -2.72
CA PRO A 100 9.48 11.64 -4.13
C PRO A 100 9.40 10.23 -4.76
N ARG A 101 10.20 9.27 -4.29
CA ARG A 101 10.19 7.88 -4.76
C ARG A 101 8.88 7.18 -4.41
N LEU A 102 8.42 7.33 -3.16
CA LEU A 102 7.16 6.80 -2.68
C LEU A 102 6.00 7.37 -3.51
N LYS A 103 5.92 8.70 -3.64
CA LYS A 103 4.87 9.37 -4.42
C LYS A 103 4.82 8.92 -5.87
N ALA A 104 5.97 8.77 -6.52
CA ALA A 104 6.05 8.28 -7.90
C ALA A 104 5.57 6.83 -8.04
N MET A 105 5.96 5.96 -7.10
CA MET A 105 5.49 4.58 -7.04
C MET A 105 3.97 4.52 -6.83
N GLU A 106 3.45 5.30 -5.88
CA GLU A 106 2.02 5.35 -5.58
C GLU A 106 1.19 5.83 -6.76
N THR A 107 1.67 6.87 -7.46
CA THR A 107 1.00 7.42 -8.64
C THR A 107 0.92 6.39 -9.76
N ALA A 108 2.00 5.67 -10.02
CA ALA A 108 2.03 4.62 -11.04
C ALA A 108 1.07 3.46 -10.72
N TRP A 109 1.03 3.04 -9.44
CA TRP A 109 0.12 1.99 -9.00
C TRP A 109 -1.34 2.43 -8.99
N ALA A 110 -1.64 3.66 -8.58
CA ALA A 110 -2.99 4.21 -8.68
C ALA A 110 -3.49 4.21 -10.13
N GLY A 111 -2.65 4.59 -11.09
CA GLY A 111 -2.98 4.54 -12.51
C GLY A 111 -3.18 3.12 -13.06
N TYR A 112 -2.42 2.14 -12.56
CA TYR A 112 -2.64 0.72 -12.89
C TYR A 112 -3.96 0.20 -12.31
N LEU A 113 -4.20 0.42 -11.01
CA LEU A 113 -5.39 -0.05 -10.29
C LEU A 113 -6.69 0.63 -10.75
N ALA A 114 -6.62 1.87 -11.24
CA ALA A 114 -7.78 2.56 -11.82
C ALA A 114 -8.36 1.83 -13.05
N ARG A 115 -7.53 1.07 -13.78
CA ARG A 115 -7.92 0.30 -14.96
C ARG A 115 -8.12 -1.19 -14.67
N LEU A 116 -7.95 -1.60 -13.42
CA LEU A 116 -8.05 -3.00 -13.01
C LEU A 116 -9.50 -3.49 -13.15
N ASP A 117 -9.70 -4.57 -13.88
CA ASP A 117 -10.95 -5.31 -13.98
C ASP A 117 -10.69 -6.81 -13.76
N GLU A 118 -11.75 -7.59 -13.73
CA GLU A 118 -11.72 -9.03 -13.46
C GLU A 118 -10.93 -9.79 -14.53
N THR A 119 -10.87 -9.28 -15.76
CA THR A 119 -10.08 -9.87 -16.85
C THR A 119 -8.59 -9.66 -16.60
N GLU A 120 -8.19 -8.43 -16.25
CA GLU A 120 -6.80 -8.11 -15.91
C GLU A 120 -6.35 -8.84 -14.64
N ILE A 121 -7.22 -8.98 -13.64
CA ILE A 121 -6.93 -9.71 -12.40
C ILE A 121 -6.62 -11.18 -12.67
N ALA A 122 -7.36 -11.82 -13.59
CA ALA A 122 -7.16 -13.21 -13.98
C ALA A 122 -6.04 -13.41 -15.02
N ARG A 123 -5.48 -12.32 -15.57
CA ARG A 123 -4.46 -12.40 -16.62
C ARG A 123 -3.20 -13.10 -16.11
N GLU A 124 -2.74 -14.07 -16.89
CA GLU A 124 -1.43 -14.68 -16.71
C GLU A 124 -0.34 -13.86 -17.40
N PHE A 125 0.86 -13.87 -16.82
CA PHE A 125 2.03 -13.28 -17.44
C PHE A 125 3.28 -14.09 -17.06
N GLU A 126 4.28 -14.03 -17.93
CA GLU A 126 5.56 -14.70 -17.73
C GLU A 126 6.65 -13.68 -17.42
N TYR A 127 7.57 -14.06 -16.55
CA TYR A 127 8.71 -13.22 -16.21
C TYR A 127 9.93 -14.04 -15.86
N ARG A 128 11.10 -13.41 -15.97
CA ARG A 128 12.35 -13.96 -15.42
C ARG A 128 12.52 -13.46 -13.98
N SER A 129 12.66 -14.41 -13.07
CA SER A 129 13.04 -14.16 -11.68
C SER A 129 14.44 -13.53 -11.59
N LEU A 130 14.77 -12.99 -10.42
CA LEU A 130 16.09 -12.41 -10.20
C LEU A 130 17.18 -13.48 -10.09
N GLU A 131 16.78 -14.70 -9.71
CA GLU A 131 17.61 -15.90 -9.64
C GLU A 131 17.78 -16.56 -11.03
N GLY A 132 17.16 -15.99 -12.06
CA GLY A 132 17.38 -16.36 -13.46
C GLY A 132 16.39 -17.38 -14.05
N GLY A 133 15.55 -18.02 -13.24
CA GLY A 133 14.48 -18.93 -13.68
C GLY A 133 13.29 -18.18 -14.30
N TYR A 134 12.55 -18.86 -15.19
CA TYR A 134 11.32 -18.35 -15.80
C TYR A 134 10.10 -18.87 -15.05
N PHE A 135 9.15 -17.98 -14.77
CA PHE A 135 7.95 -18.27 -14.00
C PHE A 135 6.73 -17.65 -14.65
N ARG A 136 5.56 -18.19 -14.30
CA ARG A 136 4.24 -17.68 -14.67
C ARG A 136 3.41 -17.49 -13.41
N ASN A 137 2.70 -16.37 -13.33
CA ASN A 137 1.71 -16.09 -12.28
C ASN A 137 0.50 -15.37 -12.87
N GLN A 138 -0.59 -15.35 -12.12
CA GLN A 138 -1.70 -14.43 -12.38
C GLN A 138 -1.45 -13.08 -11.68
N ILE A 139 -2.05 -12.01 -12.20
CA ILE A 139 -1.97 -10.68 -11.57
C ILE A 139 -2.47 -10.73 -10.13
N GLN A 140 -3.56 -11.45 -9.84
CA GLN A 140 -4.11 -11.57 -8.49
C GLN A 140 -3.12 -12.15 -7.45
N ASP A 141 -2.31 -13.13 -7.84
CA ASP A 141 -1.32 -13.75 -6.95
C ASP A 141 -0.27 -12.73 -6.53
N ILE A 142 0.16 -11.90 -7.49
CA ILE A 142 1.18 -10.88 -7.24
C ILE A 142 0.60 -9.71 -6.46
N LEU A 143 -0.65 -9.31 -6.73
CA LEU A 143 -1.33 -8.31 -5.91
C LEU A 143 -1.38 -8.77 -4.46
N ALA A 144 -1.84 -10.00 -4.19
CA ALA A 144 -1.83 -10.58 -2.85
C ALA A 144 -0.43 -10.63 -2.22
N GLN A 145 0.58 -11.07 -2.97
CA GLN A 145 1.98 -11.09 -2.54
C GLN A 145 2.49 -9.69 -2.15
N LEU A 146 2.16 -8.65 -2.91
CA LEU A 146 2.61 -7.29 -2.66
C LEU A 146 2.02 -6.69 -1.37
N PHE A 147 0.76 -7.00 -1.05
CA PHE A 147 0.17 -6.62 0.24
C PHE A 147 0.89 -7.32 1.40
N GLY A 148 1.10 -8.64 1.30
CA GLY A 148 1.81 -9.42 2.32
C GLY A 148 3.27 -9.00 2.49
N HIS A 149 3.98 -8.73 1.39
CA HIS A 149 5.36 -8.26 1.36
C HIS A 149 5.53 -6.90 2.07
N SER A 150 4.61 -5.98 1.81
CA SER A 150 4.55 -4.68 2.48
C SER A 150 4.33 -4.81 3.98
N TRP A 151 3.40 -5.66 4.43
CA TRP A 151 3.21 -5.93 5.87
C TRP A 151 4.44 -6.51 6.53
N TYR A 152 5.05 -7.51 5.88
CA TYR A 152 6.25 -8.17 6.38
C TYR A 152 7.37 -7.17 6.65
N HIS A 153 7.69 -6.30 5.68
CA HIS A 153 8.75 -5.32 5.85
C HIS A 153 8.37 -4.15 6.75
N ARG A 154 7.10 -3.71 6.77
CA ARG A 154 6.65 -2.72 7.77
C ARG A 154 6.76 -3.23 9.20
N GLY A 155 6.47 -4.51 9.44
CA GLY A 155 6.68 -5.14 10.75
C GLY A 155 8.15 -5.21 11.16
N GLN A 156 9.05 -5.48 10.20
CA GLN A 156 10.49 -5.41 10.43
C GLN A 156 10.95 -3.98 10.76
N ILE A 157 10.47 -2.98 10.01
CA ILE A 157 10.75 -1.56 10.26
C ILE A 157 10.26 -1.15 11.65
N ALA A 158 9.04 -1.55 12.02
CA ALA A 158 8.49 -1.27 13.35
C ALA A 158 9.36 -1.86 14.47
N SER A 159 9.88 -3.08 14.29
CA SER A 159 10.80 -3.71 15.25
C SER A 159 12.14 -2.96 15.34
N LEU A 160 12.66 -2.45 14.22
CA LEU A 160 13.88 -1.65 14.18
C LEU A 160 13.69 -0.30 14.88
N ILE A 161 12.56 0.37 14.67
CA ILE A 161 12.21 1.62 15.35
C ILE A 161 12.14 1.40 16.87
N ARG A 162 11.50 0.32 17.33
CA ARG A 162 11.49 -0.06 18.76
C ARG A 162 12.88 -0.30 19.32
N SER A 163 13.77 -0.93 18.55
CA SER A 163 15.15 -1.17 18.99
C SER A 163 15.97 0.10 19.19
N LEU A 164 15.54 1.21 18.57
CA LEU A 164 16.13 2.54 18.77
C LEU A 164 15.53 3.28 19.98
N GLY A 165 14.54 2.69 20.67
CA GLY A 165 13.86 3.29 21.83
C GLY A 165 12.66 4.16 21.48
N TYR A 166 12.11 4.05 20.27
CA TYR A 166 10.97 4.85 19.80
C TYR A 166 9.76 3.98 19.48
N ASP A 167 8.58 4.60 19.51
CA ASP A 167 7.32 3.93 19.18
C ASP A 167 7.04 3.98 17.67
N PRO A 168 6.87 2.83 16.99
CA PRO A 168 6.50 2.81 15.58
C PRO A 168 5.01 3.13 15.42
N PRO A 169 4.60 3.67 14.25
CA PRO A 169 3.20 3.92 13.97
C PRO A 169 2.39 2.62 13.94
N ALA A 170 1.15 2.68 14.40
CA ALA A 170 0.20 1.59 14.24
C ALA A 170 -0.22 1.48 12.77
N THR A 171 0.07 0.33 12.15
CA THR A 171 -0.27 0.09 10.75
C THR A 171 -1.15 -1.12 10.53
N ASP A 172 -1.71 -1.76 11.56
CA ASP A 172 -2.65 -2.86 11.36
C ASP A 172 -3.93 -2.39 10.66
N PHE A 173 -4.46 -3.22 9.76
CA PHE A 173 -5.62 -2.87 8.93
C PHE A 173 -6.86 -2.50 9.76
N VAL A 174 -7.06 -3.17 10.90
CA VAL A 174 -8.20 -2.89 11.80
C VAL A 174 -8.17 -1.46 12.35
N PHE A 175 -6.99 -0.88 12.57
CA PHE A 175 -6.89 0.50 13.05
C PHE A 175 -7.31 1.51 11.99
N TRP A 176 -7.14 1.16 10.72
CA TRP A 176 -7.55 2.00 9.59
C TRP A 176 -9.05 1.89 9.29
N THR A 177 -9.66 0.72 9.50
CA THR A 177 -11.07 0.47 9.13
C THR A 177 -12.08 0.71 10.24
N ARG A 178 -11.67 0.65 11.51
CA ARG A 178 -12.61 0.70 12.64
C ARG A 178 -13.14 2.12 12.86
N GLU A 179 -14.42 2.21 13.18
CA GLU A 179 -15.07 3.45 13.60
C GLU A 179 -15.31 3.42 15.11
N PRO A 180 -14.99 4.51 15.85
CA PRO A 180 -15.34 4.59 17.25
C PRO A 180 -16.84 4.74 17.41
N LEU A 181 -17.46 3.83 18.17
CA LEU A 181 -18.84 4.00 18.59
C LEU A 181 -18.90 5.07 19.66
N ARG A 182 -19.76 6.09 19.48
CA ARG A 182 -20.04 7.06 20.54
C ARG A 182 -20.68 6.30 21.71
N GLN A 183 -20.08 6.40 22.89
CA GLN A 183 -20.75 5.98 24.11
C GLN A 183 -21.82 7.02 24.42
N THR A 184 -23.08 6.60 24.41
CA THR A 184 -24.23 7.38 24.89
C THR A 184 -24.20 7.53 26.40
#